data_AF-A0AA88P829-F1
#
_entry.id   AF-A0AA88P829-F1
#
_cell.length_a   1.000
_cell.length_b   1.000
_cell.length_c   1.000
_cell.angle_alpha   90.00
_cell.angle_beta   90.00
_cell.angle_gamma   90.00
#
_symmetry.space_group_name_H-M   'P 1'
#
loop_
_entity.id
_entity.type
_entity.pdbx_description
1 polymer ?
#
loop_
_entity_poly.entity_id
_entity_poly.type
_entity_poly.pdbx_seq_one_letter_code
_entity_poly.pdbx_strand_id
1 'polypeptide(L)'
;MDTGARQIETEDIYENTDAMRGKITTETEDLNTTKIQPPEQRGSDCVKIRNYRAAEVCLVLLCVLLLTAVIVLCVILTQEKQQLISKNEKLTNERDQLIVKNTNLTNERAQLRNELQFCVNWTCYQSTCYYISNEMKNWTESRQDCLRRGADLIIINNKEEQDFVMNMPGFAAVYIGLTDIDVESVWTWVDGSILNSGNGSWVSGEPAGGIIENCAVTVAVSLLEFSNLKGSDYVQIRNYRAAVVCLVLLCFLLVTAVIVLCVTFTQERQQSISKNEKLTNEKDQLTDLTKVFRR
;
A
#
# COMPACT_ATOMS: atom_id res chain seq x y z
N MET A 1 23.50 -42.14 11.22
CA MET A 1 22.42 -42.96 11.81
C MET A 1 21.14 -42.52 11.14
N ASP A 2 20.53 -43.46 10.42
CA ASP A 2 19.14 -43.51 9.93
C ASP A 2 18.14 -43.03 11.00
N THR A 3 16.91 -42.59 10.75
CA THR A 3 15.92 -42.80 9.67
C THR A 3 14.90 -41.66 9.87
N GLY A 4 14.30 -41.04 8.86
CA GLY A 4 13.13 -41.59 8.16
C GLY A 4 12.25 -40.44 7.66
N ALA A 5 12.31 -40.19 6.35
CA ALA A 5 11.41 -39.31 5.62
C ALA A 5 10.16 -40.11 5.21
N ARG A 6 8.98 -39.48 5.26
CA ARG A 6 7.74 -40.05 4.71
C ARG A 6 7.16 -39.07 3.68
N GLN A 7 7.31 -39.46 2.41
CA GLN A 7 6.60 -38.92 1.26
C GLN A 7 5.15 -39.40 1.28
N ILE A 8 4.23 -38.60 0.71
CA ILE A 8 2.89 -39.04 0.32
C ILE A 8 2.79 -38.78 -1.19
N GLU A 9 2.73 -39.89 -1.94
CA GLU A 9 2.45 -39.96 -3.37
C GLU A 9 0.99 -39.62 -3.67
N THR A 10 0.77 -38.94 -4.79
CA THR A 10 -0.51 -38.83 -5.48
C THR A 10 -0.55 -39.91 -6.56
N GLU A 11 -1.44 -40.89 -6.42
CA GLU A 11 -1.70 -41.90 -7.45
C GLU A 11 -2.66 -41.34 -8.51
N ASP A 12 -2.14 -41.17 -9.73
CA ASP A 12 -2.91 -41.04 -10.96
C ASP A 12 -3.08 -42.44 -11.57
N ILE A 13 -4.33 -42.87 -11.79
CA ILE A 13 -4.64 -44.09 -12.55
C ILE A 13 -5.54 -43.72 -13.73
N TYR A 14 -4.96 -43.70 -14.94
CA TYR A 14 -5.66 -44.12 -16.15
C TYR A 14 -4.64 -44.63 -17.17
N GLU A 15 -4.50 -45.95 -17.27
CA GLU A 15 -3.72 -46.61 -18.32
C GLU A 15 -4.64 -47.12 -19.44
N ASN A 16 -4.18 -46.83 -20.65
CA ASN A 16 -4.77 -47.11 -21.95
C ASN A 16 -4.53 -48.57 -22.37
N THR A 17 -5.51 -49.17 -23.03
CA THR A 17 -5.46 -50.52 -23.60
C THR A 17 -4.81 -50.51 -24.97
N ASP A 18 -3.85 -51.42 -25.22
CA ASP A 18 -3.73 -52.12 -26.51
C ASP A 18 -2.76 -53.31 -26.45
N ALA A 19 -3.24 -54.51 -26.81
CA ALA A 19 -2.41 -55.60 -27.31
C ALA A 19 -3.26 -56.62 -28.10
N MET A 20 -3.15 -56.57 -29.43
CA MET A 20 -3.53 -57.63 -30.35
C MET A 20 -2.73 -58.92 -30.12
N ARG A 21 -3.34 -60.10 -30.36
CA ARG A 21 -2.83 -61.16 -31.28
C ARG A 21 -3.66 -62.44 -31.17
N GLY A 22 -4.09 -62.95 -32.33
CA GLY A 22 -4.99 -64.09 -32.45
C GLY A 22 -4.38 -65.47 -32.25
N LYS A 23 -5.24 -66.48 -32.32
CA LYS A 23 -4.87 -67.88 -32.54
C LYS A 23 -5.97 -68.58 -33.34
N ILE A 24 -5.62 -68.99 -34.55
CA ILE A 24 -6.35 -69.97 -35.36
C ILE A 24 -5.95 -71.35 -34.85
N THR A 25 -6.92 -72.24 -34.63
CA THR A 25 -6.75 -73.69 -34.72
C THR A 25 -8.06 -74.32 -35.20
N THR A 26 -7.94 -75.05 -36.31
CA THR A 26 -8.90 -75.96 -36.95
C THR A 26 -9.00 -77.30 -36.20
N GLU A 27 -10.17 -77.94 -36.25
CA GLU A 27 -10.43 -79.41 -36.34
C GLU A 27 -11.97 -79.61 -36.31
N THR A 28 -12.61 -79.92 -37.45
CA THR A 28 -13.06 -81.25 -37.93
C THR A 28 -14.02 -81.99 -36.98
N GLU A 29 -15.25 -82.26 -37.44
CA GLU A 29 -15.76 -83.63 -37.66
C GLU A 29 -17.16 -83.67 -38.27
N ASP A 30 -17.34 -84.67 -39.13
CA ASP A 30 -18.45 -84.96 -40.04
C ASP A 30 -19.69 -85.56 -39.36
N LEU A 31 -20.87 -85.41 -40.00
CA LEU A 31 -21.88 -86.48 -40.14
C LEU A 31 -22.99 -86.09 -41.14
N ASN A 32 -22.91 -86.65 -42.35
CA ASN A 32 -23.90 -87.50 -43.05
C ASN A 32 -25.37 -87.45 -42.54
N THR A 33 -26.47 -87.45 -43.32
CA THR A 33 -26.75 -87.90 -44.70
C THR A 33 -28.20 -87.53 -45.11
N THR A 34 -28.42 -87.29 -46.41
CA THR A 34 -29.55 -87.71 -47.28
C THR A 34 -30.96 -87.04 -47.28
N LYS A 35 -31.18 -86.29 -48.39
CA LYS A 35 -32.32 -86.20 -49.35
C LYS A 35 -33.79 -86.43 -48.89
N ILE A 36 -34.68 -85.55 -49.38
CA ILE A 36 -35.78 -85.82 -50.36
C ILE A 36 -36.24 -84.47 -51.01
N GLN A 37 -36.56 -84.49 -52.30
CA GLN A 37 -37.01 -83.36 -53.15
C GLN A 37 -38.53 -83.05 -53.01
N PRO A 38 -39.00 -81.87 -53.48
CA PRO A 38 -40.29 -81.25 -53.16
C PRO A 38 -41.38 -81.57 -54.22
N PRO A 39 -42.67 -81.18 -54.05
CA PRO A 39 -43.06 -79.81 -54.42
C PRO A 39 -44.26 -79.17 -53.66
N GLU A 40 -44.28 -77.84 -53.77
CA GLU A 40 -45.44 -76.97 -53.98
C GLU A 40 -46.25 -76.32 -52.83
N GLN A 41 -46.25 -74.98 -52.94
CA GLN A 41 -47.27 -73.98 -52.58
C GLN A 41 -47.49 -73.78 -51.06
N ARG A 42 -47.52 -72.55 -50.50
CA ARG A 42 -48.09 -71.32 -51.00
C ARG A 42 -47.70 -70.17 -50.05
N GLY A 43 -47.22 -69.06 -50.62
CA GLY A 43 -47.31 -67.72 -50.04
C GLY A 43 -46.30 -67.35 -48.95
N SER A 44 -46.09 -66.04 -48.83
CA SER A 44 -45.43 -65.31 -47.74
C SER A 44 -44.01 -64.77 -48.03
N ASP A 45 -43.87 -63.47 -47.75
CA ASP A 45 -42.63 -62.76 -47.39
C ASP A 45 -41.57 -62.42 -48.44
N CYS A 46 -41.88 -61.60 -49.46
CA CYS A 46 -40.82 -60.95 -50.25
C CYS A 46 -40.84 -59.41 -50.33
N VAL A 47 -41.83 -58.72 -49.75
CA VAL A 47 -41.90 -57.24 -49.80
C VAL A 47 -41.44 -56.55 -48.50
N LYS A 48 -41.35 -57.26 -47.37
CA LYS A 48 -40.91 -56.67 -46.08
C LYS A 48 -39.39 -56.68 -45.84
N ILE A 49 -38.63 -57.55 -46.52
CA ILE A 49 -37.17 -57.75 -46.27
C ILE A 49 -36.31 -56.70 -46.98
N ARG A 50 -36.76 -56.17 -48.14
CA ARG A 50 -35.97 -55.23 -48.96
C ARG A 50 -35.95 -53.81 -48.39
N ASN A 51 -36.99 -53.40 -47.66
CA ASN A 51 -37.05 -52.11 -46.96
C ASN A 51 -36.25 -52.11 -45.64
N TYR A 52 -36.09 -53.27 -44.97
CA TYR A 52 -35.32 -53.39 -43.73
C TYR A 52 -33.81 -53.25 -43.97
N ARG A 53 -33.29 -53.79 -45.09
CA ARG A 53 -31.87 -53.64 -45.47
C ARG A 53 -31.47 -52.21 -45.82
N ALA A 54 -32.36 -51.46 -46.47
CA ALA A 54 -32.11 -50.03 -46.73
C ALA A 54 -32.14 -49.20 -45.44
N ALA A 55 -33.04 -49.54 -44.50
CA ALA A 55 -33.13 -48.89 -43.19
C ALA A 55 -31.88 -49.14 -42.33
N GLU A 56 -31.31 -50.35 -42.32
CA GLU A 56 -30.05 -50.65 -41.63
C GLU A 56 -28.86 -49.87 -42.20
N VAL A 57 -28.72 -49.78 -43.53
CA VAL A 57 -27.65 -49.01 -44.17
C VAL A 57 -27.76 -47.53 -43.83
N CYS A 58 -28.98 -46.97 -43.83
CA CYS A 58 -29.22 -45.60 -43.41
C CYS A 58 -28.91 -45.37 -41.92
N LEU A 59 -29.21 -46.34 -41.05
CA LEU A 59 -28.90 -46.26 -39.62
C LEU A 59 -27.38 -46.25 -39.39
N VAL A 60 -26.64 -47.13 -40.08
CA VAL A 60 -25.18 -47.20 -40.01
C VAL A 60 -24.54 -45.90 -40.51
N LEU A 61 -25.02 -45.35 -41.64
CA LEU A 61 -24.56 -44.05 -42.16
C LEU A 61 -24.84 -42.91 -41.17
N LEU A 62 -26.02 -42.88 -40.54
CA LEU A 62 -26.35 -41.91 -39.50
C LEU A 62 -25.42 -42.04 -38.29
N CYS A 63 -25.16 -43.26 -37.82
CA CYS A 63 -24.22 -43.51 -36.72
C CYS A 63 -22.81 -43.03 -37.08
N VAL A 64 -22.32 -43.30 -38.30
CA VAL A 64 -21.00 -42.83 -38.74
C VAL A 64 -20.95 -41.30 -38.78
N LEU A 65 -21.97 -40.63 -39.34
CA LEU A 65 -22.02 -39.17 -39.37
C LEU A 65 -22.04 -38.57 -37.96
N LEU A 66 -22.83 -39.14 -37.05
CA LEU A 66 -22.87 -38.71 -35.65
C LEU A 66 -21.52 -38.92 -34.95
N LEU A 67 -20.85 -40.06 -35.17
CA LEU A 67 -19.52 -40.31 -34.63
C LEU A 67 -18.50 -39.30 -35.15
N THR A 68 -18.52 -38.99 -36.45
CA THR A 68 -17.61 -37.97 -37.02
C THR A 68 -17.86 -36.58 -36.43
N ALA A 69 -19.13 -36.19 -36.23
CA ALA A 69 -19.47 -34.91 -35.60
C ALA A 69 -18.99 -34.84 -34.15
N VAL A 70 -19.15 -35.94 -33.38
CA VAL A 70 -18.65 -36.03 -32.00
C VAL A 70 -17.13 -35.94 -31.95
N ILE A 71 -16.42 -36.64 -32.85
CA ILE A 71 -14.94 -36.59 -32.91
C ILE A 71 -14.47 -35.17 -33.23
N VAL A 72 -15.05 -34.50 -34.23
CA VAL A 72 -14.70 -33.12 -34.57
C VAL A 72 -14.95 -32.18 -33.40
N LEU A 73 -16.10 -32.31 -32.73
CA LEU A 73 -16.42 -31.53 -31.54
C LEU A 73 -15.42 -31.78 -30.41
N CYS A 74 -15.03 -33.04 -30.16
CA CYS A 74 -14.00 -33.39 -29.19
C CYS A 74 -12.65 -32.75 -29.52
N VAL A 75 -12.25 -32.72 -30.80
CA VAL A 75 -11.00 -32.08 -31.24
C VAL A 75 -11.05 -30.56 -31.03
N ILE A 76 -12.15 -29.90 -31.37
CA ILE A 76 -12.33 -28.46 -31.15
C ILE A 76 -12.27 -28.12 -29.65
N LEU A 77 -13.03 -28.86 -28.83
CA LEU A 77 -13.07 -28.65 -27.38
C LEU A 77 -11.71 -28.91 -26.72
N THR A 78 -10.96 -29.91 -27.17
CA THR A 78 -9.62 -30.19 -26.65
C THR A 78 -8.62 -29.10 -27.06
N GLN A 79 -8.71 -28.57 -28.28
CA GLN A 79 -7.87 -27.45 -28.72
C GLN A 79 -8.13 -26.17 -27.92
N GLU A 80 -9.39 -25.81 -27.73
CA GLU A 80 -9.76 -24.63 -26.91
C GLU A 80 -9.30 -24.78 -25.46
N LYS A 81 -9.45 -25.98 -24.89
CA LYS A 81 -8.95 -26.29 -23.54
C LYS A 81 -7.44 -26.07 -23.44
N GLN A 82 -6.66 -26.56 -24.40
CA GLN A 82 -5.21 -26.37 -24.42
C GLN A 82 -4.81 -24.89 -24.54
N GLN A 83 -5.51 -24.13 -25.40
CA GLN A 83 -5.29 -22.69 -25.49
C GLN A 83 -5.59 -21.99 -24.16
N LEU A 84 -6.68 -22.35 -23.48
CA LEU A 84 -7.03 -21.76 -22.19
C LEU A 84 -5.99 -22.09 -21.11
N ILE A 85 -5.51 -23.33 -21.07
CA ILE A 85 -4.45 -23.77 -20.14
C ILE A 85 -3.18 -22.91 -20.34
N SER A 86 -2.70 -22.79 -21.58
CA SER A 86 -1.49 -22.00 -21.87
C SER A 86 -1.62 -20.52 -21.47
N LYS A 87 -2.81 -19.92 -21.67
CA LYS A 87 -3.08 -18.53 -21.25
C LYS A 87 -3.09 -18.40 -19.73
N ASN A 88 -3.67 -19.36 -19.02
CA ASN A 88 -3.70 -19.37 -17.56
C ASN A 88 -2.31 -19.56 -16.96
N GLU A 89 -1.47 -20.43 -17.53
CA GLU A 89 -0.08 -20.60 -17.12
C GLU A 89 0.71 -19.30 -17.31
N LYS A 90 0.57 -18.64 -18.46
CA LYS A 90 1.21 -17.35 -18.71
C LYS A 90 0.78 -16.28 -17.69
N LEU A 91 -0.52 -16.15 -17.45
CA LEU A 91 -1.05 -15.19 -16.46
C LEU A 91 -0.59 -15.53 -15.04
N THR A 92 -0.44 -16.81 -14.71
CA THR A 92 0.08 -17.25 -13.41
C THR A 92 1.53 -16.84 -13.25
N ASN A 93 2.37 -17.04 -14.27
CA ASN A 93 3.76 -16.60 -14.25
C ASN A 93 3.89 -15.07 -14.12
N GLU A 94 3.06 -14.29 -14.83
CA GLU A 94 3.04 -12.82 -14.71
C GLU A 94 2.62 -12.39 -13.30
N ARG A 95 1.60 -13.03 -12.73
CA ARG A 95 1.15 -12.80 -11.35
C ARG A 95 2.29 -13.07 -10.35
N ASP A 96 2.97 -14.20 -10.47
CA ASP A 96 4.03 -14.59 -9.53
C ASP A 96 5.24 -13.64 -9.61
N GLN A 97 5.62 -13.21 -10.82
CA GLN A 97 6.64 -12.18 -11.01
C GLN A 97 6.24 -10.85 -10.35
N LEU A 98 4.98 -10.43 -10.50
CA LEU A 98 4.47 -9.21 -9.88
C LEU A 98 4.41 -9.33 -8.35
N ILE A 99 4.07 -10.50 -7.82
CA ILE A 99 4.10 -10.77 -6.37
C ILE A 99 5.52 -10.55 -5.86
N VAL A 100 6.53 -11.22 -6.44
CA VAL A 100 7.94 -11.09 -6.02
C VAL A 100 8.39 -9.63 -6.07
N LYS A 101 8.08 -8.90 -7.15
CA LYS A 101 8.44 -7.49 -7.28
C LYS A 101 7.78 -6.62 -6.21
N ASN A 102 6.50 -6.85 -5.92
CA ASN A 102 5.79 -6.13 -4.86
C ASN A 102 6.34 -6.46 -3.48
N THR A 103 6.73 -7.71 -3.22
CA THR A 103 7.35 -8.10 -1.95
C THR A 103 8.69 -7.39 -1.76
N ASN A 104 9.54 -7.34 -2.81
CA ASN A 104 10.81 -6.62 -2.75
C ASN A 104 10.59 -5.11 -2.49
N LEU A 105 9.69 -4.46 -3.24
CA LEU A 105 9.35 -3.05 -3.02
C LEU A 105 8.78 -2.79 -1.62
N THR A 106 8.03 -3.74 -1.06
CA THR A 106 7.51 -3.65 0.30
C THR A 106 8.64 -3.70 1.32
N ASN A 107 9.63 -4.58 1.11
CA ASN A 107 10.80 -4.68 1.97
C ASN A 107 11.68 -3.44 1.89
N GLU A 108 11.94 -2.92 0.68
CA GLU A 108 12.68 -1.67 0.48
C GLU A 108 11.98 -0.49 1.17
N ARG A 109 10.64 -0.39 1.06
CA ARG A 109 9.86 0.61 1.78
C ARG A 109 9.95 0.45 3.30
N ALA A 110 9.92 -0.78 3.82
CA ALA A 110 10.04 -1.03 5.25
C ALA A 110 11.45 -0.64 5.77
N GLN A 111 12.49 -0.94 5.00
CA GLN A 111 13.85 -0.55 5.31
C GLN A 111 14.01 0.98 5.33
N LEU A 112 13.57 1.66 4.26
CA LEU A 112 13.59 3.12 4.20
C LEU A 112 12.76 3.75 5.32
N ARG A 113 11.62 3.16 5.69
CA ARG A 113 10.81 3.62 6.80
C ARG A 113 11.54 3.49 8.14
N ASN A 114 12.29 2.40 8.36
CA ASN A 114 13.09 2.23 9.57
C ASN A 114 14.28 3.21 9.62
N GLU A 115 14.94 3.45 8.50
CA GLU A 115 16.01 4.46 8.40
C GLU A 115 15.44 5.87 8.66
N LEU A 116 14.25 6.17 8.14
CA LEU A 116 13.58 7.46 8.34
C LEU A 116 12.86 7.58 9.70
N GLN A 117 12.63 6.48 10.42
CA GLN A 117 12.00 6.48 11.74
C GLN A 117 12.80 7.30 12.75
N PHE A 118 14.13 7.36 12.58
CA PHE A 118 15.02 8.21 13.35
C PHE A 118 14.71 9.71 13.14
N CYS A 119 14.25 10.12 11.95
CA CYS A 119 13.97 11.51 11.59
C CYS A 119 12.53 11.98 11.86
N VAL A 120 11.63 11.13 12.38
CA VAL A 120 10.21 11.52 12.57
C VAL A 120 10.03 12.52 13.71
N ASN A 121 10.86 12.40 14.77
CA ASN A 121 10.84 13.30 15.93
C ASN A 121 12.13 14.11 16.08
N TRP A 122 13.11 13.90 15.20
CA TRP A 122 14.40 14.58 15.20
C TRP A 122 14.51 15.45 13.96
N THR A 123 14.99 16.66 14.12
CA THR A 123 15.32 17.54 12.99
C THR A 123 16.77 17.31 12.64
N CYS A 124 17.08 16.85 11.42
CA CYS A 124 18.47 16.68 10.99
C CYS A 124 18.95 17.87 10.18
N TYR A 125 20.15 18.35 10.48
CA TYR A 125 20.85 19.39 9.74
C TYR A 125 22.29 18.95 9.51
N GLN A 126 22.70 18.95 8.24
CA GLN A 126 23.94 18.33 7.78
C GLN A 126 23.99 16.84 8.19
N SER A 127 25.06 16.42 8.86
CA SER A 127 25.28 15.04 9.31
C SER A 127 24.87 14.80 10.78
N THR A 128 24.15 15.73 11.40
CA THR A 128 23.75 15.67 12.81
C THR A 128 22.23 15.79 12.94
N CYS A 129 21.64 15.05 13.88
CA CYS A 129 20.22 15.11 14.18
C CYS A 129 19.98 15.65 15.59
N TYR A 130 18.98 16.53 15.71
CA TYR A 130 18.70 17.31 16.89
C TYR A 130 17.28 17.01 17.39
N TYR A 131 17.13 16.96 18.72
CA TYR A 131 15.85 16.74 19.38
C TYR A 131 15.63 17.82 20.44
N ILE A 132 14.51 18.52 20.35
CA ILE A 132 14.05 19.43 21.39
C ILE A 132 13.01 18.70 22.23
N SER A 133 13.33 18.50 23.52
CA SER A 133 12.38 17.92 24.49
C SER A 133 11.19 18.85 24.70
N ASN A 134 9.99 18.28 24.80
CA ASN A 134 8.79 18.98 25.24
C ASN A 134 8.58 18.93 26.78
N GLU A 135 9.45 18.20 27.49
CA GLU A 135 9.42 18.08 28.95
C GLU A 135 10.47 19.01 29.57
N MET A 136 10.08 19.73 30.62
CA MET A 136 11.00 20.48 31.46
C MET A 136 11.70 19.53 32.44
N LYS A 137 13.03 19.57 32.45
CA LYS A 137 13.92 18.76 33.30
C LYS A 137 15.08 19.63 33.76
N ASN A 138 15.74 19.29 34.86
CA ASN A 138 17.02 19.93 35.19
C ASN A 138 18.13 19.46 34.23
N TRP A 139 19.32 20.07 34.27
CA TRP A 139 20.41 19.74 33.33
C TRP A 139 20.80 18.25 33.37
N THR A 140 20.96 17.70 34.58
CA THR A 140 21.35 16.29 34.79
C THR A 140 20.30 15.33 34.24
N GLU A 141 19.02 15.56 34.53
CA GLU A 141 17.90 14.77 34.02
C GLU A 141 17.75 14.90 32.50
N SER A 142 18.01 16.09 31.95
CA SER A 142 18.00 16.34 30.50
C SER A 142 19.09 15.54 29.81
N ARG A 143 20.32 15.55 30.34
CA ARG A 143 21.42 14.74 29.83
C ARG A 143 21.11 13.25 29.88
N GLN A 144 20.57 12.76 30.99
CA GLN A 144 20.15 11.36 31.10
C GLN A 144 19.04 10.99 30.11
N ASP A 145 18.13 11.90 29.77
CA ASP A 145 17.13 11.68 28.73
C ASP A 145 17.75 11.59 27.34
N CYS A 146 18.69 12.47 27.00
CA CYS A 146 19.46 12.41 25.76
C CYS A 146 20.20 11.07 25.63
N LEU A 147 20.92 10.65 26.67
CA LEU A 147 21.67 9.39 26.70
C LEU A 147 20.76 8.17 26.52
N ARG A 148 19.58 8.14 27.15
CA ARG A 148 18.59 7.06 26.96
C ARG A 148 18.06 6.97 25.52
N ARG A 149 18.15 8.06 24.75
CA ARG A 149 17.75 8.11 23.34
C ARG A 149 18.91 7.83 22.37
N GLY A 150 20.11 7.54 22.88
CA GLY A 150 21.30 7.32 22.06
C GLY A 150 21.96 8.60 21.55
N ALA A 151 21.77 9.73 22.24
CA ALA A 151 22.39 11.02 21.96
C ALA A 151 23.01 11.63 23.24
N ASP A 152 23.52 12.86 23.19
CA ASP A 152 23.91 13.65 24.37
C ASP A 152 23.37 15.09 24.21
N LEU A 153 23.50 15.92 25.23
CA LEU A 153 23.19 17.35 25.12
C LEU A 153 24.07 18.00 24.04
N ILE A 154 23.49 18.95 23.30
CA ILE A 154 24.14 19.56 22.14
C ILE A 154 25.47 20.27 22.50
N ILE A 155 26.49 20.01 21.69
CA ILE A 155 27.73 20.78 21.62
C ILE A 155 27.61 21.71 20.41
N ILE A 156 27.68 23.02 20.64
CA ILE A 156 27.57 24.00 19.56
C ILE A 156 28.97 24.28 19.01
N ASN A 157 29.24 23.83 17.79
CA ASN A 157 30.57 23.89 17.18
C ASN A 157 30.84 25.20 16.44
N ASN A 158 29.80 25.80 15.87
CA ASN A 158 29.92 27.01 15.06
C ASN A 158 28.63 27.85 15.07
N LYS A 159 28.73 29.05 14.49
CA LYS A 159 27.62 30.01 14.45
C LYS A 159 26.46 29.50 13.60
N GLU A 160 26.72 28.77 12.53
CA GLU A 160 25.71 28.23 11.63
C GLU A 160 24.84 27.18 12.35
N GLU A 161 25.45 26.31 13.14
CA GLU A 161 24.77 25.33 14.00
C GLU A 161 23.97 26.04 15.10
N GLN A 162 24.56 27.06 15.73
CA GLN A 162 23.86 27.90 16.71
C GLN A 162 22.61 28.53 16.11
N ASP A 163 22.74 29.19 14.96
CA ASP A 163 21.64 29.86 14.27
C ASP A 163 20.58 28.85 13.80
N PHE A 164 20.97 27.66 13.33
CA PHE A 164 20.04 26.59 12.96
C PHE A 164 19.20 26.13 14.17
N VAL A 165 19.87 25.82 15.29
CA VAL A 165 19.22 25.33 16.52
C VAL A 165 18.26 26.36 17.09
N MET A 166 18.67 27.64 17.10
CA MET A 166 17.85 28.75 17.59
C MET A 166 16.59 29.00 16.75
N ASN A 167 16.60 28.59 15.48
CA ASN A 167 15.45 28.74 14.57
C ASN A 167 14.56 27.49 14.50
N MET A 168 14.87 26.42 15.25
CA MET A 168 14.04 25.22 15.27
C MET A 168 12.67 25.51 15.91
N PRO A 169 11.59 24.90 15.40
CA PRO A 169 10.25 25.06 15.98
C PRO A 169 10.21 24.54 17.42
N GLY A 170 9.62 25.32 18.33
CA GLY A 170 9.55 24.97 19.75
C GLY A 170 10.78 25.36 20.56
N PHE A 171 11.77 26.01 19.95
CA PHE A 171 12.93 26.55 20.66
C PHE A 171 12.54 27.72 21.57
N ALA A 172 13.03 27.68 22.82
CA ALA A 172 12.83 28.74 23.80
C ALA A 172 14.12 28.95 24.61
N ALA A 173 14.20 28.34 25.80
CA ALA A 173 15.43 28.19 26.57
C ALA A 173 15.67 26.69 26.80
N VAL A 174 16.73 26.15 26.21
CA VAL A 174 17.07 24.74 26.29
C VAL A 174 18.47 24.57 26.88
N TYR A 175 18.65 23.53 27.69
CA TYR A 175 19.97 23.16 28.17
C TYR A 175 20.86 22.70 27.02
N ILE A 176 22.10 23.15 27.05
CA ILE A 176 23.15 22.66 26.16
C ILE A 176 24.16 21.83 26.96
N GLY A 177 25.04 21.13 26.24
CA GLY A 177 26.03 20.26 26.84
C GLY A 177 27.20 20.98 27.49
N LEU A 178 27.01 22.18 28.05
CA LEU A 178 28.07 23.01 28.61
C LEU A 178 27.80 23.29 30.10
N THR A 179 28.80 23.01 30.95
CA THR A 179 28.71 23.16 32.41
C THR A 179 30.08 23.48 33.02
N ASP A 180 30.12 24.19 34.15
CA ASP A 180 31.32 24.41 34.97
C ASP A 180 31.16 23.85 36.39
N ILE A 181 30.25 22.88 36.57
CA ILE A 181 29.92 22.28 37.88
C ILE A 181 31.11 21.66 38.61
N ASP A 182 32.11 21.19 37.86
CA ASP A 182 33.30 20.56 38.42
C ASP A 182 34.33 21.58 38.93
N VAL A 183 34.49 22.68 38.19
CA VAL A 183 35.46 23.74 38.49
C VAL A 183 34.87 25.09 38.04
N GLU A 184 34.52 25.92 39.03
CA GLU A 184 33.98 27.26 38.84
C GLU A 184 34.75 28.06 37.77
N SER A 185 34.02 28.69 36.84
CA SER A 185 34.56 29.47 35.72
C SER A 185 35.32 28.66 34.65
N VAL A 186 35.38 27.33 34.76
CA VAL A 186 35.97 26.43 33.75
C VAL A 186 34.85 25.64 33.06
N TRP A 187 34.29 26.24 32.03
CA TRP A 187 33.21 25.65 31.25
C TRP A 187 33.70 24.50 30.38
N THR A 188 33.10 23.33 30.57
CA THR A 188 33.44 22.07 29.92
C THR A 188 32.23 21.50 29.20
N TRP A 189 32.44 20.97 28.01
CA TRP A 189 31.43 20.28 27.23
C TRP A 189 31.21 18.86 27.72
N VAL A 190 30.06 18.27 27.40
CA VAL A 190 29.70 16.88 27.76
C VAL A 190 30.65 15.82 27.20
N ASP A 191 31.43 16.14 26.17
CA ASP A 191 32.50 15.30 25.60
C ASP A 191 33.85 15.44 26.34
N GLY A 192 33.93 16.33 27.33
CA GLY A 192 35.12 16.61 28.12
C GLY A 192 36.03 17.71 27.55
N SER A 193 35.69 18.30 26.40
CA SER A 193 36.45 19.42 25.85
C SER A 193 36.17 20.72 26.61
N ILE A 194 37.22 21.53 26.83
CA ILE A 194 37.09 22.83 27.53
C ILE A 194 36.67 23.90 26.52
N LEU A 195 35.76 24.79 26.91
CA LEU A 195 35.40 25.94 26.11
C LEU A 195 36.59 26.91 25.99
N ASN A 196 37.11 27.08 24.77
CA ASN A 196 38.21 28.01 24.51
C ASN A 196 37.82 29.46 24.86
N SER A 197 38.72 30.19 25.52
CA SER A 197 38.52 31.61 25.86
C SER A 197 38.27 32.43 24.59
N GLY A 198 37.05 32.94 24.44
CA GLY A 198 36.60 33.73 23.28
C GLY A 198 35.57 33.05 22.39
N ASN A 199 35.29 31.75 22.59
CA ASN A 199 34.31 30.99 21.79
C ASN A 199 32.92 30.90 22.44
N GLY A 200 32.78 31.35 23.69
CA GLY A 200 31.49 31.41 24.36
C GLY A 200 30.64 32.56 23.82
N SER A 201 29.55 32.25 23.10
CA SER A 201 28.52 33.21 22.68
C SER A 201 27.65 33.66 23.86
N TRP A 202 28.26 34.12 24.94
CA TRP A 202 27.56 34.56 26.14
C TRP A 202 26.78 35.85 25.90
N VAL A 203 25.62 35.95 26.54
CA VAL A 203 24.88 37.21 26.62
C VAL A 203 25.70 38.22 27.42
N SER A 204 25.56 39.51 27.11
CA SER A 204 26.26 40.56 27.85
C SER A 204 26.02 40.44 29.36
N GLY A 205 27.11 40.25 30.11
CA GLY A 205 27.07 40.07 31.57
C GLY A 205 27.15 38.61 32.02
N GLU A 206 27.03 37.64 31.11
CA GLU A 206 27.22 36.22 31.41
C GLU A 206 28.62 35.73 31.05
N PRO A 207 29.12 34.66 31.70
CA PRO A 207 28.51 33.94 32.83
C PRO A 207 28.70 34.66 34.18
N ALA A 208 27.62 34.88 34.95
CA ALA A 208 27.66 35.60 36.24
C ALA A 208 27.06 34.85 37.44
N GLY A 209 26.58 33.62 37.26
CA GLY A 209 25.88 32.87 38.31
C GLY A 209 26.74 32.30 39.44
N GLY A 210 28.07 32.32 39.30
CA GLY A 210 29.00 31.72 40.27
C GLY A 210 28.66 30.25 40.54
N ILE A 211 28.87 29.82 41.78
CA ILE A 211 28.64 28.42 42.22
C ILE A 211 27.18 27.93 42.12
N ILE A 212 26.23 28.82 41.81
CA ILE A 212 24.80 28.54 41.82
C ILE A 212 24.30 28.13 40.43
N GLU A 213 24.78 28.76 39.36
CA GLU A 213 24.27 28.52 37.99
C GLU A 213 25.35 27.91 37.09
N ASN A 214 25.58 26.61 37.29
CA ASN A 214 26.69 25.93 36.64
C ASN A 214 26.34 25.29 35.27
N CYS A 215 25.16 25.57 34.71
CA CYS A 215 24.60 24.85 33.56
C CYS A 215 24.13 25.83 32.50
N ALA A 216 24.71 25.76 31.30
CA ALA A 216 24.39 26.70 30.25
C ALA A 216 23.06 26.38 29.57
N VAL A 217 22.33 27.44 29.24
CA VAL A 217 21.14 27.40 28.41
C VAL A 217 21.33 28.32 27.22
N THR A 218 20.79 27.94 26.06
CA THR A 218 20.61 28.93 24.99
C THR A 218 19.42 29.83 25.33
N VAL A 219 19.53 31.13 25.06
CA VAL A 219 18.42 32.06 25.19
C VAL A 219 18.06 32.60 23.81
N ALA A 220 16.79 32.51 23.42
CA ALA A 220 16.32 33.15 22.20
C ALA A 220 16.48 34.68 22.32
N VAL A 221 17.13 35.30 21.32
CA VAL A 221 17.41 36.74 21.27
C VAL A 221 16.12 37.59 21.41
N SER A 222 14.96 37.03 21.07
CA SER A 222 13.62 37.62 21.28
C SER A 222 13.31 38.01 22.73
N LEU A 223 13.97 37.40 23.73
CA LEU A 223 13.75 37.67 25.15
C LEU A 223 14.63 38.81 25.71
N LEU A 224 15.68 39.23 25.01
CA LEU A 224 16.63 40.23 25.49
C LEU A 224 16.30 41.68 25.07
N GLU A 225 15.33 41.88 24.18
CA GLU A 225 14.90 43.24 23.77
C GLU A 225 13.99 43.94 24.80
N PHE A 226 13.61 43.29 25.91
CA PHE A 226 12.70 43.88 26.91
C PHE A 226 13.39 44.50 28.14
N SER A 227 14.72 44.34 28.32
CA SER A 227 15.41 44.80 29.53
C SER A 227 16.10 46.17 29.42
N ASN A 228 16.00 46.88 28.29
CA ASN A 228 16.64 48.20 28.08
C ASN A 228 15.69 49.32 27.63
N LEU A 229 14.56 49.51 28.32
CA LEU A 229 13.77 50.74 28.20
C LEU A 229 13.84 51.56 29.49
N LYS A 230 14.79 52.50 29.55
CA LYS A 230 14.72 53.67 30.46
C LYS A 230 13.73 54.68 29.86
N GLY A 231 12.84 55.21 30.70
CA GLY A 231 11.62 55.90 30.28
C GLY A 231 11.79 57.27 29.59
N SER A 232 11.01 57.44 28.52
CA SER A 232 10.11 58.56 28.15
C SER A 232 9.69 58.26 26.70
N ASP A 233 8.49 57.74 26.43
CA ASP A 233 7.32 58.58 26.22
C ASP A 233 6.02 57.93 26.71
N TYR A 234 5.34 58.63 27.62
CA TYR A 234 4.08 58.23 28.21
C TYR A 234 2.89 58.75 27.39
N VAL A 235 2.77 58.44 26.08
CA VAL A 235 1.50 58.61 25.33
C VAL A 235 1.41 57.61 24.15
N GLN A 236 1.11 56.31 24.39
CA GLN A 236 0.45 55.49 23.35
C GLN A 236 -0.24 54.18 23.80
N ILE A 237 -0.60 54.00 25.07
CA ILE A 237 -1.21 52.73 25.56
C ILE A 237 -2.77 52.77 25.59
N ARG A 238 -3.42 53.81 25.06
CA ARG A 238 -4.89 53.86 24.92
C ARG A 238 -5.40 53.49 23.51
N ASN A 239 -4.59 53.69 22.47
CA ASN A 239 -4.99 53.40 21.08
C ASN A 239 -4.62 51.98 20.62
N TYR A 240 -3.60 51.34 21.22
CA TYR A 240 -3.21 49.97 20.85
C TYR A 240 -4.22 48.92 21.32
N ARG A 241 -4.81 49.09 22.52
CA ARG A 241 -5.85 48.19 23.02
C ARG A 241 -7.14 48.27 22.19
N ALA A 242 -7.51 49.47 21.74
CA ALA A 242 -8.65 49.67 20.85
C ALA A 242 -8.38 49.09 19.46
N ALA A 243 -7.17 49.27 18.91
CA ALA A 243 -6.78 48.70 17.62
C ALA A 243 -6.75 47.16 17.63
N VAL A 244 -6.23 46.54 18.70
CA VAL A 244 -6.21 45.09 18.87
C VAL A 244 -7.63 44.53 19.01
N VAL A 245 -8.50 45.17 19.80
CA VAL A 245 -9.91 44.77 19.90
C VAL A 245 -10.62 44.92 18.55
N CYS A 246 -10.33 45.98 17.79
CA CYS A 246 -10.92 46.20 16.47
C CYS A 246 -10.43 45.16 15.44
N LEU A 247 -9.14 44.80 15.46
CA LEU A 247 -8.56 43.75 14.60
C LEU A 247 -9.13 42.36 14.93
N VAL A 248 -9.32 42.04 16.21
CA VAL A 248 -9.94 40.78 16.64
C VAL A 248 -11.40 40.73 16.16
N LEU A 249 -12.17 41.80 16.33
CA LEU A 249 -13.55 41.87 15.84
C LEU A 249 -13.65 41.79 14.31
N LEU A 250 -12.74 42.45 13.58
CA LEU A 250 -12.66 42.34 12.12
C LEU A 250 -12.33 40.91 11.69
N CYS A 251 -11.40 40.22 12.35
CA CYS A 251 -11.12 38.81 12.08
C CYS A 251 -12.34 37.92 12.33
N PHE A 252 -13.08 38.12 13.43
CA PHE A 252 -14.30 37.36 13.70
C PHE A 252 -15.39 37.60 12.63
N LEU A 253 -15.54 38.83 12.16
CA LEU A 253 -16.50 39.16 11.08
C LEU A 253 -16.07 38.55 9.73
N LEU A 254 -14.77 38.52 9.43
CA LEU A 254 -14.27 37.88 8.20
C LEU A 254 -14.43 36.35 8.25
N VAL A 255 -14.11 35.72 9.38
CA VAL A 255 -14.28 34.27 9.55
C VAL A 255 -15.76 33.88 9.45
N THR A 256 -16.66 34.64 10.06
CA THR A 256 -18.11 34.37 9.95
C THR A 256 -18.61 34.60 8.52
N ALA A 257 -18.16 35.64 7.81
CA ALA A 257 -18.51 35.86 6.40
C ALA A 257 -18.01 34.73 5.48
N VAL A 258 -16.78 34.22 5.69
CA VAL A 258 -16.24 33.08 4.94
C VAL A 258 -17.02 31.80 5.22
N ILE A 259 -17.39 31.53 6.47
CA ILE A 259 -18.22 30.37 6.82
C ILE A 259 -19.59 30.48 6.14
N VAL A 260 -20.22 31.66 6.17
CA VAL A 260 -21.51 31.88 5.49
C VAL A 260 -21.36 31.67 3.98
N LEU A 261 -20.32 32.21 3.34
CA LEU A 261 -20.03 32.00 1.92
C LEU A 261 -19.79 30.52 1.57
N CYS A 262 -19.05 29.79 2.41
CA CYS A 262 -18.85 28.35 2.22
C CYS A 262 -20.17 27.58 2.35
N VAL A 263 -21.01 27.91 3.33
CA VAL A 263 -22.32 27.27 3.52
C VAL A 263 -23.25 27.59 2.35
N THR A 264 -23.34 28.85 1.90
CA THR A 264 -24.19 29.21 0.75
C THR A 264 -23.69 28.59 -0.55
N PHE A 265 -22.37 28.58 -0.80
CA PHE A 265 -21.79 27.95 -1.97
C PHE A 265 -21.99 26.44 -1.98
N THR A 266 -21.84 25.77 -0.83
CA THR A 266 -22.14 24.34 -0.72
C THR A 266 -23.62 24.04 -0.95
N GLN A 267 -24.52 24.90 -0.47
CA GLN A 267 -25.97 24.76 -0.70
C GLN A 267 -26.33 24.90 -2.19
N GLU A 268 -25.81 25.91 -2.89
CA GLU A 268 -26.02 26.08 -4.34
C GLU A 268 -25.45 24.90 -5.14
N ARG A 269 -24.28 24.39 -4.74
CA ARG A 269 -23.68 23.21 -5.37
C ARG A 269 -24.56 21.97 -5.22
N GLN A 270 -25.11 21.72 -4.03
CA GLN A 270 -26.03 20.58 -3.81
C GLN A 270 -27.30 20.70 -4.66
N GLN A 271 -27.85 21.92 -4.79
CA GLN A 271 -29.03 22.15 -5.62
C GLN A 271 -28.75 21.92 -7.12
N SER A 272 -27.55 22.29 -7.60
CA SER A 272 -27.13 22.02 -8.99
C SER A 272 -26.91 20.53 -9.27
N ILE A 273 -26.35 19.77 -8.33
CA ILE A 273 -26.14 18.31 -8.44
C ILE A 273 -27.49 17.60 -8.51
N SER A 274 -28.42 17.93 -7.60
CA SER A 274 -29.77 17.35 -7.60
C SER A 274 -30.53 17.62 -8.90
N LYS A 275 -30.39 18.84 -9.46
CA LYS A 275 -31.01 19.20 -10.74
C LYS A 275 -30.40 18.41 -11.91
N ASN A 276 -29.09 18.20 -11.90
CA ASN A 276 -28.40 17.42 -12.94
C ASN A 276 -28.75 15.93 -12.86
N GLU A 277 -28.83 15.34 -11.67
CA GLU A 277 -29.29 13.95 -11.50
C GLU A 277 -30.72 13.75 -12.04
N LYS A 278 -31.62 14.70 -11.76
CA LYS A 278 -32.99 14.66 -12.29
C LYS A 278 -33.01 14.71 -13.83
N LEU A 279 -32.19 15.55 -14.44
CA LEU A 279 -32.08 15.67 -15.90
C LEU A 279 -31.46 14.43 -16.55
N THR A 280 -30.48 13.80 -15.89
CA THR A 280 -29.87 12.53 -16.35
C THR A 280 -30.89 11.40 -16.31
N ASN A 281 -31.63 11.25 -15.22
CA ASN A 281 -32.70 10.25 -15.12
C ASN A 281 -33.79 10.43 -16.19
N GLU A 282 -34.16 11.69 -16.49
CA GLU A 282 -35.13 12.00 -17.54
C GLU A 282 -34.59 11.67 -18.94
N LYS A 283 -33.31 11.93 -19.20
CA LYS A 283 -32.64 11.54 -20.45
C LYS A 283 -32.54 10.02 -20.63
N ASP A 284 -32.27 9.28 -19.56
CA ASP A 284 -32.18 7.82 -19.61
C ASP A 284 -33.55 7.20 -19.91
N GLN A 285 -34.62 7.71 -19.29
CA GLN A 285 -36.00 7.31 -19.62
C GLN A 285 -36.36 7.59 -21.08
N LEU A 286 -35.98 8.76 -21.60
CA LEU A 286 -36.23 9.13 -23.00
C LEU A 286 -35.45 8.24 -23.98
N THR A 287 -34.23 7.86 -23.61
CA THR A 287 -33.36 6.99 -24.42
C THR A 287 -33.91 5.58 -24.49
N ASP A 288 -34.43 5.04 -23.39
CA ASP A 288 -35.04 3.71 -23.37
C ASP A 288 -36.39 3.69 -24.10
N LEU A 289 -37.22 4.74 -23.99
CA LEU A 289 -38.42 4.90 -24.83
C LEU A 289 -38.07 4.91 -26.32
N THR A 290 -37.01 5.62 -26.72
CA THR A 290 -36.57 5.69 -28.12
C THR A 290 -36.10 4.32 -28.66
N LYS A 291 -35.53 3.45 -27.82
CA LYS A 291 -35.16 2.08 -28.22
C LYS A 291 -36.38 1.18 -28.42
N VAL A 292 -37.44 1.36 -27.61
CA VAL A 292 -38.69 0.59 -27.73
C VAL A 292 -39.43 0.91 -29.03
N PHE A 293 -39.51 2.19 -29.42
CA PHE A 293 -40.18 2.62 -30.66
C PHE A 293 -39.41 2.29 -31.96
N ARG A 294 -38.17 1.81 -31.87
CA ARG A 294 -37.32 1.47 -33.04
C ARG A 294 -37.35 -0.03 -33.41
N ARG A 295 -38.06 -0.87 -32.65
CA ARG A 295 -38.36 -2.26 -32.99
C ARG A 295 -39.77 -2.38 -33.55
#